data_AF-A0A7W0F0B9-F1
#
_entry.id   AF-A0A7W0F0B9-F1
#
_cell.length_a   1.000
_cell.length_b   1.000
_cell.length_c   1.000
_cell.angle_alpha   90.00
_cell.angle_beta   90.00
_cell.angle_gamma   90.00
#
_symmetry.space_group_name_H-M   'P 1'
#
loop_
_entity.id
_entity.type
_entity.pdbx_description
1 polymer ?
#
loop_
_entity_poly.entity_id
_entity_poly.type
_entity_poly.pdbx_seq_one_letter_code
_entity_poly.pdbx_strand_id
1 'polypeptide(L)'
;MAGLSLEVWFNTYALDGIQTPFSKYAISTFTEQNFNQLLNDSKYRLLVSAEDIYIRGYVLVNMESIYESGQNGFEIDKLYVHTPFQGKGIGKSLLSEVRRRYGEKFWLHTWVHNKSIEFYKKYGFRDVGRYAFRFGDEEIDNRALCYSGA
;
A
#
# COMPACT_ATOMS: atom_id res chain seq x y z
N MET A 1 -9.05 10.71 1.20
CA MET A 1 -8.30 9.45 1.01
C MET A 1 -9.14 8.41 0.29
N ALA A 2 -10.35 8.09 0.76
CA ALA A 2 -11.27 7.13 0.14
C ALA A 2 -11.35 7.21 -1.40
N GLY A 3 -11.63 8.40 -1.96
CA GLY A 3 -11.70 8.59 -3.42
C GLY A 3 -10.40 8.22 -4.16
N LEU A 4 -9.24 8.68 -3.67
CA LEU A 4 -7.94 8.33 -4.24
C LEU A 4 -7.67 6.82 -4.15
N SER A 5 -8.03 6.19 -3.04
CA SER A 5 -7.84 4.75 -2.86
C SER A 5 -8.70 3.93 -3.81
N LEU A 6 -9.97 4.31 -4.01
CA LEU A 6 -10.85 3.70 -5.00
C LEU A 6 -10.27 3.82 -6.41
N GLU A 7 -9.84 5.02 -6.79
CA GLU A 7 -9.26 5.28 -8.10
C GLU A 7 -8.01 4.42 -8.37
N VAL A 8 -7.05 4.40 -7.44
CA VAL A 8 -5.83 3.59 -7.57
C VAL A 8 -6.16 2.10 -7.58
N TRP A 9 -7.11 1.66 -6.74
CA TRP A 9 -7.55 0.26 -6.69
C TRP A 9 -8.13 -0.20 -8.03
N PHE A 10 -9.10 0.53 -8.58
CA PHE A 10 -9.72 0.16 -9.84
C PHE A 10 -8.74 0.21 -11.01
N ASN A 11 -7.84 1.19 -11.05
CA ASN A 11 -6.77 1.22 -12.05
C ASN A 11 -5.78 0.04 -11.92
N THR A 12 -5.69 -0.58 -10.74
CA THR A 12 -4.79 -1.72 -10.49
C THR A 12 -5.47 -3.05 -10.82
N TYR A 13 -6.70 -3.26 -10.37
CA TYR A 13 -7.36 -4.58 -10.38
C TYR A 13 -8.47 -4.73 -11.44
N ALA A 14 -9.01 -3.64 -11.99
CA ALA A 14 -10.10 -3.70 -12.97
C ALA A 14 -9.60 -3.57 -14.41
N LEU A 15 -8.52 -4.28 -14.76
CA LEU A 15 -7.85 -4.18 -16.07
C LEU A 15 -8.75 -4.65 -17.23
N ASP A 16 -9.54 -5.71 -17.01
CA ASP A 16 -10.48 -6.27 -18.00
C ASP A 16 -11.93 -5.83 -17.72
N GLY A 17 -12.12 -4.87 -16.82
CA GLY A 17 -13.43 -4.42 -16.34
C GLY A 17 -13.65 -4.66 -14.84
N ILE A 18 -14.74 -4.10 -14.32
CA ILE A 18 -15.07 -4.15 -12.90
C ILE A 18 -15.72 -5.49 -12.56
N GLN A 19 -14.99 -6.33 -11.83
CA GLN A 19 -15.51 -7.59 -11.29
C GLN A 19 -16.19 -7.36 -9.93
N THR A 20 -17.33 -8.03 -9.71
CA THR A 20 -18.14 -7.90 -8.49
C THR A 20 -17.36 -8.16 -7.19
N PRO A 21 -16.49 -9.18 -7.06
CA PRO A 21 -15.75 -9.40 -5.81
C PRO A 21 -14.80 -8.24 -5.49
N PHE A 22 -14.05 -7.74 -6.48
CA PHE A 22 -13.11 -6.64 -6.29
C PHE A 22 -13.80 -5.30 -6.03
N SER A 23 -14.95 -5.04 -6.67
CA SER A 23 -15.72 -3.83 -6.43
C SER A 23 -16.33 -3.83 -5.03
N LYS A 24 -16.92 -4.95 -4.59
CA LYS A 24 -17.44 -5.11 -3.23
C LYS A 24 -16.36 -4.87 -2.17
N TYR A 25 -15.17 -5.42 -2.38
CA TYR A 25 -14.05 -5.16 -1.48
C TYR A 25 -13.67 -3.68 -1.47
N ALA A 26 -13.49 -3.07 -2.65
CA ALA A 26 -13.05 -1.69 -2.76
C ALA A 26 -14.01 -0.72 -2.05
N ILE A 27 -15.31 -0.83 -2.33
CA ILE A 27 -16.32 0.09 -1.77
C ILE A 27 -16.59 -0.13 -0.28
N SER A 28 -16.37 -1.34 0.23
CA SER A 28 -16.48 -1.63 1.67
C SER A 28 -15.22 -1.27 2.45
N THR A 29 -14.06 -1.30 1.80
CA THR A 29 -12.76 -0.99 2.43
C THR A 29 -12.46 0.51 2.41
N PHE A 30 -12.67 1.18 1.27
CA PHE A 30 -12.28 2.58 1.08
C PHE A 30 -13.44 3.53 1.38
N THR A 31 -13.87 3.53 2.64
CA THR A 31 -14.93 4.41 3.16
C THR A 31 -14.35 5.49 4.06
N GLU A 32 -15.01 6.64 4.17
CA GLU A 32 -14.63 7.67 5.15
C GLU A 32 -14.62 7.12 6.57
N GLN A 33 -15.60 6.29 6.92
CA GLN A 33 -15.69 5.64 8.23
C GLN A 33 -14.45 4.81 8.54
N ASN A 34 -14.00 3.95 7.61
CA ASN A 34 -12.81 3.13 7.82
C ASN A 34 -11.56 3.99 7.96
N PHE A 35 -11.40 5.02 7.13
CA PHE A 35 -10.28 5.94 7.27
C PHE A 35 -10.30 6.69 8.61
N ASN A 36 -11.47 7.10 9.10
CA ASN A 36 -11.59 7.72 10.42
C ASN A 36 -11.22 6.74 11.54
N GLN A 37 -11.60 5.46 11.43
CA GLN A 37 -11.18 4.44 12.40
C GLN A 37 -9.65 4.24 12.37
N LEU A 38 -9.06 4.13 11.17
CA LEU A 38 -7.61 4.01 11.01
C LEU A 38 -6.86 5.20 11.59
N LEU A 39 -7.37 6.44 11.41
CA LEU A 39 -6.76 7.65 11.96
C LEU A 39 -6.84 7.74 13.49
N ASN A 40 -7.82 7.09 14.10
CA ASN A 40 -8.00 7.05 15.56
C ASN A 40 -7.30 5.85 16.23
N ASP A 41 -6.78 4.90 15.44
CA ASP A 41 -6.06 3.73 15.95
C ASP A 41 -4.57 4.02 16.03
N SER A 42 -4.02 3.91 17.24
CA SER A 42 -2.63 4.25 17.56
C SER A 42 -1.59 3.31 16.94
N LYS A 43 -1.99 2.21 16.28
CA LYS A 43 -1.06 1.37 15.51
C LYS A 43 -0.83 1.88 14.09
N TYR A 44 -1.70 2.73 13.55
CA TYR A 44 -1.56 3.24 12.19
C TYR A 44 -0.85 4.58 12.15
N ARG A 45 0.00 4.78 11.14
CA ARG A 45 0.59 6.07 10.80
C ARG A 45 0.24 6.40 9.35
N LEU A 46 -0.21 7.62 9.11
CA LEU A 46 -0.53 8.09 7.78
C LEU A 46 0.38 9.27 7.43
N LEU A 47 1.06 9.20 6.29
CA LEU A 47 1.72 10.35 5.68
C LEU A 47 1.08 10.64 4.33
N VAL A 48 0.82 11.92 4.06
CA VAL A 48 0.14 12.38 2.85
C VAL A 48 1.07 13.30 2.07
N SER A 49 1.19 13.04 0.76
CA SER A 49 1.79 13.98 -0.19
C SER A 49 0.67 14.86 -0.72
N ALA A 50 0.69 16.13 -0.34
CA ALA A 50 -0.30 17.12 -0.74
C ALA A 50 0.38 18.42 -1.18
N GLU A 51 -0.31 19.15 -2.05
CA GLU A 51 0.00 20.54 -2.43
C GLU A 51 -1.30 21.32 -2.34
N ASP A 52 -1.35 22.33 -1.46
CA ASP A 52 -2.58 23.02 -1.05
C ASP A 52 -3.70 22.04 -0.67
N ILE A 53 -4.81 22.05 -1.41
CA ILE A 53 -5.97 21.17 -1.21
C ILE A 53 -5.85 19.84 -1.98
N TYR A 54 -4.81 19.66 -2.79
CA TYR A 54 -4.68 18.51 -3.69
C TYR A 54 -3.86 17.39 -3.07
N ILE A 55 -4.51 16.25 -2.85
CA ILE A 55 -3.83 15.02 -2.42
C ILE A 55 -3.28 14.30 -3.65
N ARG A 56 -1.96 14.06 -3.67
CA ARG A 56 -1.27 13.39 -4.77
C ARG A 56 -0.87 11.95 -4.46
N GLY A 57 -0.81 11.60 -3.18
CA GLY A 57 -0.53 10.25 -2.72
C GLY A 57 -0.50 10.16 -1.21
N TYR A 58 -0.49 8.94 -0.70
CA TYR A 58 -0.30 8.70 0.73
C TYR A 58 0.41 7.36 0.96
N VAL A 59 0.96 7.22 2.15
CA VAL A 59 1.42 5.96 2.70
C VAL A 59 0.74 5.72 4.04
N LEU A 60 0.11 4.56 4.18
CA LEU A 60 -0.47 4.05 5.41
C LEU A 60 0.45 2.95 5.94
N VAL A 61 0.87 3.12 7.18
CA VAL A 61 1.80 2.22 7.86
C VAL A 61 1.06 1.55 9.01
N ASN A 62 1.20 0.22 9.13
CA ASN A 62 0.71 -0.55 10.27
C ASN A 62 1.91 -0.99 11.13
N MET A 63 2.01 -0.41 12.33
CA MET A 63 3.15 -0.61 13.24
C MET A 63 3.15 -1.97 13.95
N GLU A 64 2.02 -2.66 13.96
CA GLU A 64 1.84 -3.93 14.69
C GLU A 64 1.72 -5.15 13.77
N SER A 65 1.69 -4.93 12.46
CA SER A 65 1.58 -6.01 11.48
C SER A 65 2.86 -6.82 11.38
N ILE A 66 2.74 -8.14 11.46
CA ILE A 66 3.84 -9.09 11.49
C ILE A 66 3.78 -9.98 10.26
N TYR A 67 4.89 -10.05 9.51
CA TYR A 67 5.14 -11.08 8.51
C TYR A 67 6.12 -12.12 9.05
N GLU A 68 5.70 -13.38 9.02
CA GLU A 68 6.43 -14.54 9.56
C GLU A 68 6.98 -14.30 10.98
N SER A 69 8.31 -14.30 11.14
CA SER A 69 9.00 -14.20 12.44
C SER A 69 9.05 -12.78 13.03
N GLY A 70 8.47 -11.78 12.36
CA GLY A 70 8.47 -10.38 12.82
C GLY A 70 9.80 -9.66 12.68
N GLN A 71 10.82 -10.29 12.08
CA GLN A 71 12.12 -9.67 11.86
C GLN A 71 12.11 -8.59 10.74
N ASN A 72 10.99 -8.47 10.03
CA ASN A 72 10.80 -7.61 8.87
C ASN A 72 10.37 -6.18 9.24
N GLY A 73 10.13 -5.89 10.52
CA GLY A 73 9.67 -4.59 11.00
C GLY A 73 8.18 -4.34 10.70
N PHE A 74 7.82 -3.07 10.53
CA PHE A 74 6.42 -2.67 10.34
C PHE A 74 5.94 -2.85 8.89
N GLU A 75 4.64 -2.76 8.65
CA GLU A 75 4.06 -2.94 7.31
C GLU A 75 3.75 -1.60 6.64
N ILE A 76 4.10 -1.48 5.36
CA ILE A 76 3.52 -0.50 4.45
C ILE A 76 2.21 -1.08 3.90
N ASP A 77 1.12 -0.91 4.67
CA ASP A 77 -0.20 -1.46 4.33
C ASP A 77 -0.69 -0.90 2.98
N LYS A 78 -0.52 0.40 2.76
CA LYS A 78 -0.88 1.03 1.47
C LYS A 78 0.15 2.08 1.08
N LEU A 79 0.59 2.04 -0.17
CA LEU A 79 1.34 3.13 -0.82
C LEU A 79 0.65 3.48 -2.13
N TYR A 80 -0.24 4.47 -2.10
CA TYR A 80 -1.04 4.85 -3.25
C TYR A 80 -0.68 6.25 -3.72
N VAL A 81 -0.43 6.36 -5.03
CA VAL A 81 -0.13 7.61 -5.73
C VAL A 81 -1.17 7.78 -6.82
N HIS A 82 -1.76 8.97 -6.87
CA HIS A 82 -2.73 9.36 -7.89
C HIS A 82 -2.17 9.07 -9.29
N THR A 83 -2.93 8.39 -10.14
CA THR A 83 -2.43 7.80 -11.40
C THR A 83 -1.69 8.81 -12.29
N PRO A 84 -2.19 10.05 -12.50
CA PRO A 84 -1.49 11.08 -13.29
C PRO A 84 -0.16 11.60 -12.69
N PHE A 85 0.13 11.25 -11.43
CA PHE A 85 1.32 11.66 -10.69
C PHE A 85 2.30 10.52 -10.43
N GLN A 86 1.99 9.30 -10.88
CA GLN A 86 2.94 8.19 -10.86
C GLN A 86 4.15 8.51 -11.76
N GLY A 87 5.31 7.93 -11.41
CA GLY A 87 6.57 8.22 -12.10
C GLY A 87 7.23 9.56 -11.72
N LYS A 88 6.57 10.43 -10.95
CA LYS A 88 7.09 11.75 -10.52
C LYS A 88 7.84 11.73 -9.18
N GLY A 89 8.26 10.55 -8.71
CA GLY A 89 9.04 10.42 -7.46
C GLY A 89 8.25 10.47 -6.15
N ILE A 90 6.92 10.67 -6.16
CA ILE A 90 6.09 10.77 -4.95
C ILE A 90 6.17 9.52 -4.08
N GLY A 91 6.03 8.33 -4.67
CA GLY A 91 6.12 7.07 -3.93
C GLY A 91 7.48 6.90 -3.22
N LYS A 92 8.58 7.28 -3.92
CA LYS A 92 9.93 7.28 -3.35
C LYS A 92 10.04 8.25 -2.18
N SER A 93 9.50 9.45 -2.32
CA SER A 93 9.50 10.48 -1.28
C SER A 93 8.74 10.02 -0.03
N LEU A 94 7.55 9.41 -0.21
CA LEU A 94 6.75 8.88 0.89
C LEU A 94 7.48 7.77 1.64
N LEU A 95 8.07 6.81 0.93
CA LEU A 95 8.87 5.74 1.56
C LEU A 95 10.13 6.26 2.25
N SER A 96 10.75 7.31 1.72
CA SER A 96 11.93 7.94 2.33
C SER A 96 11.56 8.64 3.64
N GLU A 97 10.38 9.27 3.68
CA GLU A 97 9.87 9.90 4.89
C GLU A 97 9.45 8.87 5.94
N VAL A 98 8.85 7.75 5.52
CA VAL A 98 8.58 6.61 6.40
C VAL A 98 9.86 6.09 7.04
N ARG A 99 10.90 5.86 6.24
CA ARG A 99 12.23 5.46 6.74
C ARG A 99 12.75 6.41 7.80
N ARG A 100 12.72 7.69 7.50
CA ARG A 100 13.23 8.75 8.39
C ARG A 100 12.48 8.82 9.72
N ARG A 101 11.16 8.57 9.72
CA ARG A 101 10.32 8.70 10.92
C ARG A 101 10.20 7.42 11.75
N TYR A 102 10.17 6.26 11.10
CA TYR A 102 9.73 5.02 11.75
C TYR A 102 10.79 3.91 11.71
N GLY A 103 11.85 4.08 10.91
CA GLY A 103 12.97 3.16 10.84
C GLY A 103 13.09 2.45 9.49
N GLU A 104 14.15 1.65 9.36
CA GLU A 104 14.60 1.11 8.07
C GLU A 104 14.28 -0.36 7.84
N LYS A 105 13.42 -0.94 8.68
CA LYS A 105 12.91 -2.30 8.51
C LYS A 105 11.40 -2.24 8.34
N PHE A 106 10.94 -2.56 7.14
CA PHE A 106 9.53 -2.68 6.86
C PHE A 106 9.28 -3.62 5.69
N TRP A 107 8.05 -4.10 5.60
CA TRP A 107 7.62 -5.00 4.55
C TRP A 107 6.31 -4.52 3.92
N LEU A 108 5.96 -5.11 2.80
CA LEU A 108 4.67 -4.94 2.14
C LEU A 108 4.32 -6.20 1.37
N HIS A 109 3.07 -6.32 0.96
CA HIS A 109 2.69 -7.31 -0.04
C HIS A 109 2.12 -6.63 -1.29
N THR A 110 2.36 -7.24 -2.44
CA THR A 110 1.88 -6.72 -3.73
C THR A 110 1.49 -7.83 -4.69
N TRP A 111 0.41 -7.63 -5.43
CA TRP A 111 -0.10 -8.59 -6.40
C TRP A 111 0.94 -8.93 -7.45
N VAL A 112 1.09 -10.21 -7.79
CA VAL A 112 2.12 -10.70 -8.72
C VAL A 112 2.09 -10.04 -10.11
N HIS A 113 0.94 -9.53 -10.54
CA HIS A 113 0.79 -8.84 -11.83
C HIS A 113 0.87 -7.30 -11.70
N ASN A 114 1.11 -6.77 -10.51
CA ASN A 114 1.19 -5.34 -10.29
C ASN A 114 2.51 -4.77 -10.83
N LYS A 115 2.42 -3.72 -11.65
CA LYS A 115 3.57 -3.02 -12.25
C LYS A 115 4.48 -2.36 -11.21
N SER A 116 3.99 -2.15 -9.98
CA SER A 116 4.76 -1.54 -8.88
C SER A 116 5.88 -2.43 -8.32
N ILE A 117 5.92 -3.73 -8.65
CA ILE A 117 7.01 -4.63 -8.23
C ILE A 117 8.38 -4.06 -8.64
N GLU A 118 8.50 -3.56 -9.87
CA GLU A 118 9.76 -2.99 -10.36
C GLU A 118 10.12 -1.67 -9.65
N PHE A 119 9.12 -0.91 -9.20
CA PHE A 119 9.36 0.26 -8.35
C PHE A 119 9.94 -0.15 -6.99
N TYR A 120 9.39 -1.18 -6.35
CA TYR A 120 9.88 -1.65 -5.06
C TYR A 120 11.30 -2.24 -5.16
N LYS A 121 11.58 -3.04 -6.20
CA LYS A 121 12.94 -3.55 -6.46
C LYS A 121 13.95 -2.42 -6.63
N LYS A 122 13.62 -1.41 -7.44
CA LYS A 122 14.49 -0.22 -7.64
C LYS A 122 14.69 0.60 -6.37
N TYR A 123 13.71 0.59 -5.47
CA TYR A 123 13.84 1.24 -4.16
C TYR A 123 14.76 0.45 -3.20
N GLY A 124 14.94 -0.85 -3.43
CA GLY A 124 15.80 -1.74 -2.63
C GLY A 124 15.05 -2.81 -1.84
N PHE A 125 13.77 -3.05 -2.13
CA PHE A 125 13.05 -4.17 -1.54
C PHE A 125 13.53 -5.51 -2.12
N ARG A 126 13.53 -6.54 -1.28
CA ARG A 126 13.81 -7.93 -1.64
C ARG A 126 12.55 -8.77 -1.48
N ASP A 127 12.32 -9.67 -2.42
CA ASP A 127 11.25 -10.66 -2.31
C ASP A 127 11.61 -11.70 -1.24
N VAL A 128 10.73 -11.89 -0.27
CA VAL A 128 10.94 -12.80 0.87
C VAL A 128 9.95 -13.96 0.91
N GLY A 129 8.92 -13.96 0.06
CA GLY A 129 7.93 -15.03 0.09
C GLY A 129 6.59 -14.66 -0.53
N ARG A 130 5.60 -15.51 -0.25
CA ARG A 130 4.22 -15.33 -0.71
C ARG A 130 3.37 -14.73 0.42
N TYR A 131 2.33 -14.00 0.01
CA TYR A 131 1.28 -13.51 0.89
C TYR A 131 -0.06 -13.67 0.14
N ALA A 132 -0.77 -14.77 0.40
CA ALA A 132 -2.06 -14.99 -0.24
C ALA A 132 -3.13 -14.19 0.49
N PHE A 133 -3.95 -13.46 -0.26
CA PHE A 133 -5.11 -12.75 0.27
C PHE A 133 -6.36 -13.19 -0.51
N ARG A 134 -7.47 -13.43 0.20
CA ARG A 134 -8.72 -13.85 -0.43
C ARG A 134 -9.74 -12.73 -0.49
N PHE A 135 -10.35 -12.55 -1.67
CA PHE A 135 -11.49 -11.67 -1.89
C PHE A 135 -12.74 -12.52 -2.15
N GLY A 136 -13.44 -12.91 -1.08
CA GLY A 136 -14.48 -13.92 -1.18
C GLY A 136 -13.88 -15.28 -1.54
N ASP A 137 -14.29 -15.86 -2.66
CA ASP A 137 -13.78 -17.14 -3.16
C ASP A 137 -12.54 -17.02 -4.07
N GLU A 138 -12.17 -15.78 -4.46
CA GLU A 138 -11.01 -15.52 -5.30
C GLU A 138 -9.75 -15.36 -4.45
N GLU A 139 -8.69 -16.10 -4.80
CA GLU A 139 -7.38 -15.97 -4.18
C GLU A 139 -6.47 -15.09 -5.04
N ILE A 140 -5.93 -14.03 -4.45
CA ILE A 140 -4.92 -13.20 -5.09
C ILE A 140 -3.55 -13.60 -4.56
N ASP A 141 -2.72 -14.09 -5.49
CA ASP A 141 -1.31 -14.31 -5.27
C ASP A 141 -0.58 -12.97 -5.11
N ASN A 142 -0.11 -12.68 -3.90
CA ASN A 142 0.84 -11.59 -3.68
C ASN A 142 2.22 -12.12 -3.33
N ARG A 143 3.23 -11.31 -3.60
CA ARG A 143 4.58 -11.45 -3.04
C ARG A 143 4.72 -10.56 -1.83
N ALA A 144 5.35 -11.09 -0.78
CA ALA A 144 5.83 -10.30 0.34
C ALA A 144 7.23 -9.78 0.00
N LEU A 145 7.41 -8.46 0.13
CA LEU A 145 8.68 -7.78 -0.12
C LEU A 145 9.14 -7.08 1.15
N CYS A 146 10.43 -7.20 1.49
CA CYS A 146 11.02 -6.56 2.66
C CYS A 146 12.10 -5.55 2.26
N TYR A 147 12.12 -4.44 2.98
CA TYR A 147 13.21 -3.47 2.98
C TYR A 147 13.94 -3.55 4.30
N SER A 148 15.25 -3.67 4.22
CA SER A 148 16.18 -3.53 5.35
C SER A 148 17.26 -2.57 4.89
N GLY A 149 17.38 -1.40 5.54
CA GLY A 149 18.46 -0.45 5.27
C GLY A 149 19.82 -1.16 5.17
N ALA A 150 20.61 -0.77 4.18
CA ALA A 150 21.97 -1.29 3.99
C ALA A 150 22.93 -0.64 5.00
#